data_AF-A0A6A6L3I0-F1
#
_entry.id   AF-A0A6A6L3I0-F1
#
_cell.length_a   1.000
_cell.length_b   1.000
_cell.length_c   1.000
_cell.angle_alpha   90.00
_cell.angle_beta   90.00
_cell.angle_gamma   90.00
#
_symmetry.space_group_name_H-M   'P 1'
#
loop_
_entity.id
_entity.type
_entity.pdbx_description
1 polymer ?
#
loop_
_entity_poly.entity_id
_entity_poly.type
_entity_poly.pdbx_seq_one_letter_code
_entity_poly.pdbx_strand_id
1 'polypeptide(L)'
;MILCRGADGRFKAVSWRDALAVVAEVIHQVKPEEIVGVVGKLCDAESMMVLKDFLNRMGSNNVWCEGNGPSPNADLRSGYIMNTGISGLEKVDVFLLVGTQCNRGRVNG
;
A
#
# COMPACT_ATOMS: atom_id res chain seq x y z
N MET A 1 -20.60 0.82 -7.02
CA MET A 1 -20.76 -0.07 -8.20
C MET A 1 -19.50 -0.93 -8.30
N ILE A 2 -19.61 -2.26 -8.37
CA ILE A 2 -18.46 -3.14 -8.61
C ILE A 2 -18.47 -3.61 -10.04
N LEU A 3 -17.28 -3.74 -10.60
CA LEU A 3 -17.06 -4.08 -11.99
C LEU A 3 -16.16 -5.30 -12.10
N CYS A 4 -16.54 -6.24 -12.98
CA CYS A 4 -15.68 -7.35 -13.40
C CYS A 4 -15.43 -7.28 -14.91
N ARG A 5 -14.31 -7.83 -15.36
CA ARG A 5 -13.97 -7.86 -16.80
C ARG A 5 -14.76 -8.96 -17.50
N GLY A 6 -15.53 -8.60 -18.52
CA GLY A 6 -16.25 -9.54 -19.37
C GLY A 6 -15.35 -10.18 -20.44
N ALA A 7 -15.89 -11.19 -21.12
CA ALA A 7 -15.19 -11.88 -22.23
C ALA A 7 -14.83 -10.95 -23.40
N ASP A 8 -15.58 -9.85 -23.57
CA ASP A 8 -15.33 -8.75 -24.51
C ASP A 8 -14.21 -7.80 -24.05
N GLY A 9 -13.60 -8.08 -22.90
CA GLY A 9 -12.51 -7.30 -22.31
C GLY A 9 -12.94 -6.00 -21.64
N ARG A 10 -14.24 -5.66 -21.67
CA ARG A 10 -14.82 -4.46 -21.05
C ARG A 10 -15.31 -4.75 -19.64
N PHE A 11 -15.36 -3.71 -18.80
CA PHE A 11 -15.90 -3.81 -17.45
C PHE A 11 -17.43 -3.81 -17.45
N LYS A 12 -18.03 -4.73 -16.68
CA LYS A 12 -19.47 -4.87 -16.52
C LYS A 12 -19.83 -4.79 -15.04
N ALA A 13 -20.92 -4.09 -14.73
CA ALA A 13 -21.44 -4.03 -13.38
C ALA A 13 -21.94 -5.39 -12.92
N VAL A 14 -21.54 -5.80 -11.72
CA VAL A 14 -21.89 -7.09 -11.12
C VAL A 14 -22.26 -6.92 -9.65
N SER A 15 -22.84 -7.97 -9.05
CA SER A 15 -23.08 -8.01 -7.62
C SER A 15 -21.77 -8.19 -6.84
N TRP A 16 -21.78 -7.80 -5.56
CA TRP A 16 -20.68 -8.08 -4.63
C TRP A 16 -20.35 -9.58 -4.57
N ARG A 17 -21.38 -10.42 -4.58
CA ARG A 17 -21.24 -11.88 -4.50
C ARG A 17 -20.47 -12.42 -5.70
N ASP A 18 -20.83 -12.00 -6.90
CA ASP A 18 -20.19 -12.50 -8.14
C ASP A 18 -18.75 -12.02 -8.24
N ALA A 19 -18.49 -10.75 -7.89
CA ALA A 19 -17.14 -10.20 -7.91
C ALA A 19 -16.19 -10.93 -6.95
N LEU A 20 -16.64 -11.17 -5.72
CA LEU A 20 -15.83 -11.87 -4.72
C LEU A 20 -15.67 -13.37 -5.05
N ALA A 21 -16.68 -14.00 -5.67
CA ALA A 21 -16.56 -15.39 -6.13
C ALA A 21 -15.46 -15.53 -7.19
N VAL A 22 -15.41 -14.64 -8.18
CA VAL A 22 -14.36 -14.64 -9.21
C VAL A 22 -12.98 -14.44 -8.59
N VAL A 23 -12.82 -13.49 -7.66
CA VAL A 23 -11.55 -13.26 -6.96
C VAL A 23 -11.13 -14.50 -6.18
N ALA A 24 -12.05 -15.14 -5.46
CA ALA A 24 -11.77 -16.36 -4.71
C ALA A 24 -11.36 -17.52 -5.64
N GLU A 25 -12.04 -17.74 -6.75
CA GLU A 25 -11.67 -18.78 -7.72
C GLU A 25 -10.25 -18.61 -8.25
N VAL A 26 -9.89 -17.38 -8.65
CA VAL A 26 -8.53 -17.09 -9.15
C VAL A 26 -7.48 -17.29 -8.06
N ILE A 27 -7.74 -16.80 -6.84
CA ILE A 27 -6.79 -16.90 -5.72
C ILE A 27 -6.51 -18.35 -5.32
N HIS A 28 -7.47 -19.26 -5.44
CA HIS A 28 -7.25 -20.69 -5.15
C HIS A 28 -6.51 -21.45 -6.26
N GLN A 29 -6.38 -20.86 -7.46
CA GLN A 29 -5.72 -21.49 -8.61
C GLN A 29 -4.26 -21.06 -8.79
N VAL A 30 -3.84 -19.98 -8.11
CA VAL A 30 -2.47 -19.45 -8.17
C VAL A 30 -1.64 -19.98 -7.01
N LYS A 31 -0.32 -20.07 -7.20
CA LYS A 31 0.57 -20.49 -6.11
C LYS A 31 0.73 -19.35 -5.10
N PRO A 32 0.91 -19.65 -3.80
CA PRO A 32 1.11 -18.63 -2.77
C PRO A 32 2.22 -17.62 -3.10
N GLU A 33 3.32 -18.08 -3.70
CA GLU A 33 4.47 -17.23 -4.01
C GLU A 33 4.18 -16.19 -5.10
N GLU A 34 3.16 -16.43 -5.93
CA GLU A 34 2.75 -15.54 -7.03
C GLU A 34 1.77 -14.45 -6.56
N ILE A 35 1.20 -14.60 -5.36
CA ILE A 35 0.25 -13.64 -4.82
C ILE A 35 1.02 -12.46 -4.21
N VAL A 36 0.72 -11.25 -4.67
CA VAL A 36 1.29 -10.00 -4.16
C VAL A 36 0.17 -9.02 -3.82
N GLY A 37 0.23 -8.43 -2.63
CA GLY A 37 -0.67 -7.35 -2.21
C GLY A 37 0.02 -6.00 -2.30
N VAL A 38 -0.48 -5.12 -3.16
CA VAL A 38 0.03 -3.75 -3.28
C VAL A 38 -0.91 -2.79 -2.57
N VAL A 39 -0.41 -2.14 -1.54
CA VAL A 39 -1.11 -1.11 -0.76
C VAL A 39 -0.90 0.26 -1.40
N GLY A 40 -1.98 0.98 -1.69
CA GLY A 40 -1.92 2.36 -2.17
C GLY A 40 -1.60 3.37 -1.06
N LYS A 41 -1.04 4.53 -1.42
CA LYS A 41 -0.59 5.55 -0.44
C LYS A 41 -1.68 6.14 0.46
N LEU A 42 -2.95 5.97 0.08
CA LEU A 42 -4.11 6.52 0.78
C LEU A 42 -4.88 5.47 1.60
N CYS A 43 -4.41 4.22 1.64
CA CYS A 43 -5.03 3.18 2.45
C CYS A 43 -4.83 3.48 3.95
N ASP A 44 -5.86 3.20 4.74
CA ASP A 44 -5.78 3.24 6.20
C ASP A 44 -5.05 2.02 6.77
N ALA A 45 -4.66 2.10 8.05
CA ALA A 45 -3.89 1.05 8.70
C ALA A 45 -4.69 -0.26 8.82
N GLU A 46 -6.00 -0.15 9.00
CA GLU A 46 -6.94 -1.25 9.15
C GLU A 46 -7.04 -2.06 7.86
N SER A 47 -7.27 -1.42 6.70
CA SER A 47 -7.33 -2.14 5.42
C SER A 47 -5.99 -2.76 5.06
N MET A 48 -4.86 -2.10 5.40
CA MET A 48 -3.52 -2.64 5.24
C MET A 48 -3.30 -3.91 6.08
N MET A 49 -3.74 -3.87 7.34
CA MET A 49 -3.64 -5.02 8.26
C MET A 49 -4.50 -6.18 7.76
N VAL A 50 -5.74 -5.91 7.34
CA VAL A 50 -6.65 -6.92 6.78
C VAL A 50 -6.04 -7.57 5.54
N LEU A 51 -5.47 -6.78 4.61
CA LEU A 51 -4.81 -7.31 3.42
C LEU A 51 -3.60 -8.19 3.79
N LYS A 52 -2.78 -7.73 4.74
CA LYS A 52 -1.61 -8.49 5.21
C LYS A 52 -2.02 -9.83 5.83
N ASP A 53 -3.00 -9.83 6.71
CA ASP A 53 -3.50 -11.04 7.36
C ASP A 53 -4.15 -11.99 6.35
N PHE A 54 -4.87 -11.45 5.36
CA PHE A 54 -5.46 -12.21 4.27
C PHE A 54 -4.39 -12.95 3.45
N LEU A 55 -3.34 -12.25 3.02
CA LEU A 55 -2.27 -12.86 2.23
C LEU A 55 -1.47 -13.89 3.03
N ASN A 56 -1.18 -13.61 4.30
CA ASN A 56 -0.50 -14.54 5.18
C ASN A 56 -1.28 -15.86 5.33
N ARG A 57 -2.63 -15.79 5.41
CA ARG A 57 -3.49 -16.99 5.44
C ARG A 57 -3.48 -17.76 4.13
N MET A 58 -3.25 -17.08 3.01
CA MET A 58 -3.05 -17.71 1.70
C MET A 58 -1.62 -18.25 1.50
N GLY A 59 -0.74 -18.11 2.50
CA GLY A 59 0.65 -18.56 2.44
C GLY A 59 1.62 -17.58 1.76
N SER A 60 1.18 -16.36 1.45
CA SER A 60 2.01 -15.30 0.87
C SER A 60 2.39 -14.26 1.91
N ASN A 61 3.65 -13.86 1.92
CA ASN A 61 4.14 -12.73 2.74
C ASN A 61 4.51 -11.51 1.88
N ASN A 62 4.10 -11.51 0.60
CA ASN A 62 4.45 -10.47 -0.38
C ASN A 62 3.48 -9.29 -0.28
N VAL A 63 3.64 -8.44 0.74
CA VAL A 63 2.87 -7.20 0.91
C VAL A 63 3.79 -6.02 0.65
N TRP A 64 3.45 -5.20 -0.35
CA TRP A 64 4.24 -4.03 -0.76
C TRP A 64 3.43 -2.75 -0.60
N CYS A 65 4.09 -1.64 -0.30
CA CYS A 65 3.47 -0.32 -0.32
C CYS A 65 3.88 0.44 -1.58
N GLU A 66 2.95 1.13 -2.22
CA GLU A 66 3.20 1.96 -3.39
C GLU A 66 4.30 3.00 -3.10
N GLY A 67 5.39 2.94 -3.87
CA GLY A 67 6.55 3.83 -3.71
C GLY A 67 7.59 3.34 -2.71
N ASN A 68 7.33 2.28 -1.95
CA ASN A 68 8.34 1.53 -1.23
C ASN A 68 8.78 0.34 -2.09
N GLY A 69 10.09 0.09 -2.12
CA GLY A 69 10.64 -1.09 -2.81
C GLY A 69 10.25 -2.40 -2.14
N PRO A 70 10.72 -3.56 -2.65
CA PRO A 70 10.31 -4.88 -2.19
C PRO A 70 10.73 -5.23 -0.74
N SER A 71 11.60 -4.44 -0.11
CA SER A 71 12.04 -4.67 1.27
C SER A 71 12.44 -3.34 1.95
N PRO A 72 11.47 -2.54 2.41
CA PRO A 72 11.78 -1.40 3.26
C PRO A 72 12.26 -1.90 4.62
N ASN A 73 13.35 -1.34 5.15
CA ASN A 73 13.79 -1.63 6.51
C ASN A 73 12.81 -1.01 7.51
N ALA A 74 11.85 -1.81 7.96
CA ALA A 74 10.79 -1.41 8.87
C ALA A 74 10.96 -1.99 10.29
N ASP A 75 12.07 -2.70 10.56
CA ASP A 75 12.35 -3.34 11.84
C ASP A 75 12.52 -2.30 12.96
N LEU A 76 13.28 -1.24 12.67
CA LEU A 76 13.50 -0.13 13.58
C LEU A 76 12.64 1.05 13.17
N ARG A 77 11.66 1.41 14.02
CA ARG A 77 10.76 2.55 13.79
C ARG A 77 11.51 3.86 13.51
N SER A 78 12.65 4.06 14.19
CA SER A 78 13.51 5.24 14.01
C SER A 78 14.07 5.40 12.59
N GLY A 79 14.04 4.35 11.77
CA GLY A 79 14.52 4.35 10.39
C GLY A 79 13.57 5.00 9.37
N TYR A 80 12.29 5.16 9.70
CA TYR A 80 11.28 5.72 8.77
C TYR A 80 10.44 6.85 9.37
N ILE A 81 10.60 7.18 10.65
CA ILE A 81 9.95 8.35 11.26
C ILE A 81 10.87 9.57 11.27
N MET A 82 10.27 10.75 11.36
CA MET A 82 11.00 11.93 11.81
C MET A 82 11.22 11.80 13.33
N ASN A 83 12.42 11.44 13.74
CA ASN A 83 12.73 11.19 15.17
C ASN A 83 12.54 12.46 16.03
N THR A 84 12.87 13.63 15.47
CA THR A 84 12.52 14.92 16.06
C THR A 84 11.05 15.20 15.80
N GLY A 85 10.23 15.40 16.85
CA GLY A 85 8.84 15.81 16.66
C GLY A 85 8.75 17.15 15.92
N ILE A 86 7.64 17.39 15.21
CA ILE A 86 7.45 18.60 14.38
C ILE A 86 7.64 19.89 15.20
N SER A 87 7.09 19.96 16.42
CA SER A 87 7.29 21.12 17.32
C SER A 87 8.74 21.27 17.80
N GLY A 88 9.52 20.18 17.82
CA GLY A 88 10.94 20.23 18.16
C GLY A 88 11.79 20.98 17.13
N LEU A 89 11.29 21.14 15.90
CA LEU A 89 11.97 21.89 14.84
C LEU A 89 12.05 23.39 15.12
N GLU A 90 11.26 23.93 16.06
CA GLU A 90 11.33 25.36 16.41
C GLU A 90 12.57 25.71 17.25
N LYS A 91 13.21 24.71 17.86
CA LYS A 91 14.33 24.89 18.79
C LYS A 91 15.69 24.63 18.16
N VAL A 92 15.73 24.28 16.87
CA VAL A 92 16.98 23.90 16.21
C VAL A 92 17.56 25.11 15.47
N ASP A 93 18.86 25.30 15.63
CA ASP A 93 19.56 26.43 15.01
C ASP A 93 19.98 26.13 13.56
N VAL A 94 20.13 24.85 13.20
CA VAL A 94 20.65 24.40 11.90
C VAL A 94 19.89 23.18 11.39
N PHE A 95 19.62 23.15 10.08
CA PHE A 95 19.03 22.00 9.37
C PHE A 95 19.97 21.48 8.28
N LEU A 96 20.02 20.16 8.12
CA LEU A 96 20.61 19.49 6.96
C LEU A 96 19.52 18.68 6.26
N LEU A 97 19.21 19.03 5.01
CA LEU A 97 18.23 18.33 4.18
C LEU A 97 18.95 17.57 3.06
N VAL A 98 18.89 16.24 3.08
CA VAL A 98 19.53 15.39 2.06
C VAL A 98 18.47 14.83 1.13
N GLY A 99 18.53 15.20 -0.16
CA GLY A 99 17.64 14.63 -1.20
C GLY A 99 16.14 14.90 -1.02
N THR A 100 15.75 15.81 -0.13
CA THR A 100 14.34 16.09 0.21
C THR A 100 13.95 17.54 -0.13
N GLN A 101 12.70 17.74 -0.58
CA GLN A 101 12.10 19.06 -0.83
C GLN A 101 10.78 19.17 -0.06
N CYS A 102 10.76 19.95 1.03
CA CYS A 102 9.59 20.12 1.88
C CYS A 102 8.47 20.99 1.25
N ASN A 103 8.78 21.82 0.26
CA ASN A 103 7.82 22.74 -0.37
C ASN A 103 7.33 22.29 -1.76
N ARG A 104 7.50 21.02 -2.12
CA ARG A 104 7.20 20.48 -3.48
C ARG A 104 5.73 20.69 -3.91
N GLY A 105 4.80 20.86 -2.97
CA GLY A 105 3.37 21.06 -3.24
C GLY A 105 2.94 22.49 -3.60
N ARG A 106 3.79 23.51 -3.43
CA ARG A 106 3.50 24.88 -3.88
C ARG A 106 4.07 25.09 -5.28
N VAL A 107 3.30 24.67 -6.28
CA VAL A 107 3.47 25.16 -7.66
C VAL A 107 2.58 26.40 -7.79
N ASN A 108 3.16 27.49 -8.30
CA ASN A 108 2.61 28.85 -8.37
C ASN A 108 1.09 28.95 -8.58
N GLY A 109 0.43 29.77 -7.75
CA GLY A 109 -0.79 30.47 -8.14
C GLY A 109 -0.48 31.73 -8.93
#